data_AF-A0AAE0AZW1-F1
#
_entry.id   AF-A0AAE0AZW1-F1
#
_cell.length_a   1.000
_cell.length_b   1.000
_cell.length_c   1.000
_cell.angle_alpha   90.00
_cell.angle_beta   90.00
_cell.angle_gamma   90.00
#
_symmetry.space_group_name_H-M   'P 1'
#
loop_
_entity.id
_entity.type
_entity.pdbx_description
1 polymer ?
#
loop_
_entity_poly.entity_id
_entity_poly.type
_entity_poly.pdbx_seq_one_letter_code
_entity_poly.pdbx_strand_id
1 'polypeptide(L)'
;MVWLDDSGKQLLQWPIKELETLRGENVQMRNKVIKSGEHIEIKGITAAQADVDVTFALPSLDRAEKYDRSWDDAQKLCSQKGSDVKGGIGPFGLLTLASKNLEEYTPVFFRIFKASNNKHVVLMCSDARSSSLKDKLYKPTFAGFVDVDLSDKKLSLRSLIDHSVVESFGSGGKTCITSRVYPTLAIYKGAHLYAFNNGTEKVTVENLKAWNMKKPSMMNGSMG
;
A
#
# COMPACT_ATOMS: atom_id res chain seq x y z
N MET A 1 -9.63 13.30 9.01
CA MET A 1 -11.09 13.49 8.94
C MET A 1 -11.76 12.12 9.01
N VAL A 2 -12.93 12.04 9.66
CA VAL A 2 -13.71 10.81 9.79
C VAL A 2 -15.17 11.13 9.44
N TRP A 3 -15.80 10.30 8.60
CA TRP A 3 -17.21 10.44 8.25
C TRP A 3 -17.80 9.06 7.92
N LEU A 4 -19.13 8.97 7.85
CA LEU A 4 -19.84 7.72 7.52
C LEU A 4 -19.81 7.51 5.99
N ASP A 5 -19.51 6.29 5.54
CA ASP A 5 -19.64 5.89 4.13
C ASP A 5 -21.11 5.93 3.70
N ASP A 6 -21.39 6.25 2.43
CA ASP A 6 -22.75 6.38 1.89
C ASP A 6 -23.60 5.11 2.07
N SER A 7 -22.96 3.94 2.16
CA SER A 7 -23.65 2.68 2.47
C SER A 7 -24.23 2.60 3.89
N GLY A 8 -23.77 3.47 4.80
CA GLY A 8 -24.10 3.47 6.22
C GLY A 8 -23.43 2.34 7.02
N LYS A 9 -22.52 1.57 6.44
CA LYS A 9 -21.98 0.33 7.04
C LYS A 9 -20.60 0.47 7.67
N GLN A 10 -19.86 1.53 7.36
CA GLN A 10 -18.49 1.72 7.85
C GLN A 10 -18.14 3.21 7.91
N LEU A 11 -17.11 3.53 8.69
CA LEU A 11 -16.50 4.86 8.71
C LEU A 11 -15.37 4.94 7.68
N LEU A 12 -15.26 6.09 7.03
CA LEU A 12 -14.14 6.46 6.17
C LEU A 12 -13.18 7.35 6.95
N GLN A 13 -11.88 7.13 6.76
CA GLN A 13 -10.85 7.97 7.33
C GLN A 13 -9.91 8.49 6.25
N TRP A 14 -9.59 9.78 6.30
CA TRP A 14 -8.67 10.39 5.36
C TRP A 14 -7.80 11.43 6.03
N PRO A 15 -6.53 11.59 5.61
CA PRO A 15 -5.68 12.66 6.11
C PRO A 15 -6.36 14.03 5.94
N ILE A 16 -6.23 14.89 6.94
CA ILE A 16 -6.77 16.26 6.87
C ILE A 16 -6.13 17.02 5.70
N LYS A 17 -6.86 17.97 5.10
CA LYS A 17 -6.43 18.66 3.89
C LYS A 17 -5.19 19.52 4.11
N GLU A 18 -4.99 20.01 5.32
CA GLU A 18 -3.83 20.80 5.74
C GLU A 18 -2.52 20.05 5.53
N LEU A 19 -2.53 18.70 5.60
CA LEU A 19 -1.35 17.89 5.30
C LEU A 19 -0.83 18.15 3.88
N GLU A 20 -1.72 18.45 2.93
CA GLU A 20 -1.34 18.73 1.55
C GLU A 20 -0.50 20.00 1.41
N THR A 21 -0.52 20.90 2.39
CA THR A 21 0.36 22.11 2.41
C THR A 21 1.84 21.76 2.55
N LEU A 22 2.15 20.56 3.05
CA LEU A 22 3.52 20.05 3.14
C LEU A 22 4.02 19.44 1.81
N ARG A 23 3.14 19.23 0.82
CA ARG A 23 3.55 18.69 -0.48
C ARG A 23 4.48 19.67 -1.20
N GLY A 24 5.66 19.18 -1.57
CA GLY A 24 6.66 19.88 -2.36
C GLY A 24 6.64 19.43 -3.82
N GLU A 25 7.83 19.26 -4.38
CA GLU A 25 8.02 18.71 -5.73
C GLU A 25 7.31 17.37 -5.88
N ASN A 26 6.73 17.14 -7.05
CA ASN A 26 6.02 15.90 -7.36
C ASN A 26 6.59 15.21 -8.59
N VAL A 27 6.43 13.90 -8.59
CA VAL A 27 6.64 13.05 -9.75
C VAL A 27 5.33 12.39 -10.11
N GLN A 28 5.12 12.23 -11.42
CA GLN A 28 3.90 11.62 -11.94
C GLN A 28 4.26 10.46 -12.86
N MET A 29 3.46 9.41 -12.78
CA MET A 29 3.56 8.25 -13.64
C MET A 29 2.16 7.87 -14.10
N ARG A 30 1.99 7.59 -15.39
CA ARG A 30 0.69 7.21 -15.97
C ARG A 30 0.85 6.05 -16.92
N ASN A 31 -0.18 5.21 -16.97
CA ASN A 31 -0.32 4.09 -17.89
C ASN A 31 0.92 3.18 -17.94
N LYS A 32 1.51 2.86 -16.78
CA LYS A 32 2.64 1.94 -16.70
C LYS A 32 2.15 0.55 -16.35
N VAL A 33 2.35 -0.39 -17.28
CA VAL A 33 2.04 -1.81 -17.06
C VAL A 33 3.15 -2.44 -16.23
N ILE A 34 2.77 -3.17 -15.18
CA ILE A 34 3.64 -3.99 -14.35
C ILE A 34 3.26 -5.46 -14.58
N LYS A 35 4.12 -6.21 -15.25
CA LYS A 35 3.90 -7.64 -15.49
C LYS A 35 4.18 -8.45 -14.22
N SER A 36 3.88 -9.74 -14.29
CA SER A 36 4.12 -10.68 -13.19
C SER A 36 5.60 -10.70 -12.80
N GLY A 37 5.90 -10.45 -11.53
CA GLY A 37 7.24 -10.41 -10.95
C GLY A 37 8.00 -9.10 -11.19
N GLU A 38 7.40 -8.13 -11.88
CA GLU A 38 8.05 -6.84 -12.15
C GLU A 38 7.79 -5.82 -11.04
N HIS A 39 8.70 -4.86 -10.93
CA HIS A 39 8.56 -3.65 -10.13
C HIS A 39 9.14 -2.46 -10.88
N ILE A 40 8.62 -1.28 -10.60
CA ILE A 40 9.05 -0.01 -11.19
C ILE A 40 9.41 0.92 -10.05
N GLU A 41 10.64 1.45 -10.07
CA GLU A 41 11.09 2.45 -9.10
C GLU A 41 10.47 3.82 -9.38
N ILE A 42 9.94 4.47 -8.35
CA ILE A 42 9.50 5.87 -8.40
C ILE A 42 10.71 6.73 -8.02
N LYS A 43 11.37 7.27 -9.05
CA LYS A 43 12.56 8.13 -8.90
C LYS A 43 12.17 9.59 -8.69
N GLY A 44 13.11 10.40 -8.19
CA GLY A 44 12.93 11.85 -8.04
C GLY A 44 12.17 12.26 -6.77
N ILE A 45 12.06 11.36 -5.80
CA ILE A 45 11.43 11.63 -4.50
C ILE A 45 12.34 11.32 -3.31
N THR A 46 12.04 11.92 -2.17
CA THR A 46 12.57 11.57 -0.86
C THR A 46 11.71 10.44 -0.30
N ALA A 47 12.00 9.19 -0.70
CA ALA A 47 11.12 8.05 -0.40
C ALA A 47 10.94 7.78 1.11
N ALA A 48 11.84 8.25 1.97
CA ALA A 48 11.69 8.18 3.42
C ALA A 48 10.68 9.21 3.98
N GLN A 49 10.30 10.24 3.22
CA GLN A 49 9.35 11.27 3.65
C GLN A 49 8.50 11.75 2.46
N ALA A 50 7.44 11.00 2.16
CA ALA A 50 6.64 11.17 0.95
C ALA A 50 5.15 10.92 1.19
N ASP A 51 4.31 11.56 0.37
CA ASP A 51 2.90 11.24 0.20
C ASP A 51 2.73 10.66 -1.20
N VAL A 52 2.15 9.47 -1.31
CA VAL A 52 2.01 8.73 -2.56
C VAL A 52 0.55 8.38 -2.77
N ASP A 53 0.00 8.75 -3.92
CA ASP A 53 -1.36 8.41 -4.34
C ASP A 53 -1.28 7.65 -5.67
N VAL A 54 -1.78 6.42 -5.69
CA VAL A 54 -1.75 5.55 -6.86
C VAL A 54 -3.10 4.89 -7.12
N THR A 55 -3.50 4.87 -8.38
CA THR A 55 -4.62 4.08 -8.90
C THR A 55 -4.10 2.95 -9.76
N PHE A 56 -4.41 1.72 -9.37
CA PHE A 56 -4.17 0.51 -10.15
C PHE A 56 -5.41 0.16 -10.95
N ALA A 57 -5.23 -0.17 -12.23
CA ALA A 57 -6.27 -0.66 -13.12
C ALA A 57 -5.97 -2.11 -13.54
N LEU A 58 -7.00 -2.95 -13.53
CA LEU A 58 -6.92 -4.36 -13.86
C LEU A 58 -7.59 -4.62 -15.22
N PRO A 59 -6.97 -5.39 -16.13
CA PRO A 59 -7.57 -5.70 -17.42
C PRO A 59 -8.80 -6.63 -17.27
N SER A 60 -8.72 -7.60 -16.37
CA SER A 60 -9.79 -8.55 -16.05
C SER A 60 -9.70 -8.98 -14.58
N LEU A 61 -10.82 -9.51 -14.07
CA LEU A 61 -10.92 -10.15 -12.76
C LEU A 61 -10.92 -11.70 -12.86
N ASP A 62 -10.87 -12.26 -14.06
CA ASP A 62 -11.04 -13.71 -14.31
C ASP A 62 -9.98 -14.58 -13.63
N ARG A 63 -8.78 -14.02 -13.43
CA ARG A 63 -7.68 -14.69 -12.75
C ARG A 63 -7.74 -14.61 -11.22
N ALA A 64 -8.74 -13.95 -10.63
CA ALA A 64 -8.90 -13.94 -9.18
C ALA A 64 -9.05 -15.37 -8.66
N GLU A 65 -8.24 -15.73 -7.66
CA GLU A 65 -8.30 -17.06 -7.04
C GLU A 65 -9.55 -17.20 -6.17
N LYS A 66 -10.03 -18.43 -5.99
CA LYS A 66 -11.23 -18.69 -5.19
C LYS A 66 -11.00 -18.25 -3.74
N TYR A 67 -11.94 -17.47 -3.20
CA TYR A 67 -11.99 -17.13 -1.79
C TYR A 67 -12.46 -18.33 -0.96
N ASP A 68 -11.69 -18.72 0.05
CA ASP A 68 -12.12 -19.69 1.06
C ASP A 68 -12.93 -18.98 2.16
N ARG A 69 -14.07 -19.55 2.53
CA ARG A 69 -14.93 -19.01 3.59
C ARG A 69 -14.29 -19.11 4.97
N SER A 70 -13.27 -19.95 5.15
CA SER A 70 -12.49 -20.00 6.40
C SER A 70 -11.50 -18.84 6.54
N TRP A 71 -11.39 -17.92 5.56
CA TRP A 71 -10.51 -16.76 5.63
C TRP A 71 -11.22 -15.54 6.24
N ASP A 72 -11.81 -15.70 7.42
CA ASP A 72 -12.51 -14.63 8.16
C ASP A 72 -11.56 -13.63 8.84
N ASP A 73 -10.32 -14.04 9.13
CA ASP A 73 -9.25 -13.19 9.64
C ASP A 73 -8.34 -12.67 8.52
N ALA A 74 -8.48 -11.38 8.20
CA ALA A 74 -7.68 -10.69 7.19
C ALA A 74 -6.17 -10.69 7.50
N GLN A 75 -5.79 -10.53 8.77
CA GLN A 75 -4.39 -10.45 9.20
C GLN A 75 -3.71 -11.80 9.06
N LYS A 76 -4.39 -12.88 9.48
CA LYS A 76 -3.93 -14.26 9.27
C LYS A 76 -3.82 -14.59 7.79
N LEU A 77 -4.81 -14.20 6.98
CA LEU A 77 -4.76 -14.38 5.53
C LEU A 77 -3.57 -13.65 4.91
N CYS A 78 -3.30 -12.42 5.34
CA CYS A 78 -2.15 -11.64 4.87
C CYS A 78 -0.81 -12.31 5.20
N SER A 79 -0.68 -12.84 6.42
CA SER A 79 0.49 -13.64 6.82
C SER A 79 0.70 -14.88 5.93
N GLN A 80 -0.39 -15.54 5.53
CA GLN A 80 -0.37 -16.73 4.66
C GLN A 80 -0.16 -16.43 3.17
N LYS A 81 -0.66 -15.28 2.71
CA LYS A 81 -0.67 -14.83 1.30
C LYS A 81 0.11 -13.52 1.16
N GLY A 82 1.33 -13.52 1.70
CA GLY A 82 2.25 -12.38 1.73
C GLY A 82 2.67 -11.87 0.36
N SER A 83 3.50 -10.81 0.35
CA SER A 83 3.96 -10.13 -0.86
C SER A 83 4.81 -11.00 -1.82
N ASP A 84 5.43 -12.05 -1.29
CA ASP A 84 6.26 -13.05 -1.97
C ASP A 84 5.46 -14.26 -2.47
N VAL A 85 4.26 -14.47 -1.93
CA VAL A 85 3.37 -15.56 -2.34
C VAL A 85 2.64 -15.16 -3.61
N LYS A 86 2.95 -15.84 -4.71
CA LYS A 86 2.29 -15.62 -6.01
C LYS A 86 0.79 -15.90 -5.92
N GLY A 87 -0.01 -15.08 -6.61
CA GLY A 87 -1.47 -15.23 -6.67
C GLY A 87 -2.02 -14.98 -8.06
N GLY A 88 -3.32 -15.17 -8.19
CA GLY A 88 -4.06 -14.86 -9.39
C GLY A 88 -3.97 -13.36 -9.75
N ILE A 89 -4.69 -12.55 -8.97
CA ILE A 89 -4.63 -11.08 -9.00
C ILE A 89 -4.01 -10.59 -7.70
N GLY A 90 -2.77 -10.11 -7.83
CA GLY A 90 -1.92 -9.74 -6.71
C GLY A 90 -1.13 -10.89 -6.08
N PRO A 91 -0.20 -10.55 -5.18
CA PRO A 91 -0.06 -9.24 -4.55
C PRO A 91 0.49 -8.17 -5.51
N PHE A 92 -0.13 -7.00 -5.52
CA PHE A 92 0.33 -5.81 -6.26
C PHE A 92 0.11 -4.55 -5.42
N GLY A 93 0.99 -3.57 -5.52
CA GLY A 93 0.93 -2.38 -4.67
C GLY A 93 2.24 -1.61 -4.65
N LEU A 94 2.61 -1.12 -3.48
CA LEU A 94 3.83 -0.35 -3.24
C LEU A 94 4.82 -1.14 -2.36
N LEU A 95 6.12 -1.04 -2.66
CA LEU A 95 7.20 -1.38 -1.73
C LEU A 95 7.73 -0.07 -1.15
N THR A 96 7.34 0.23 0.08
CA THR A 96 7.72 1.45 0.79
C THR A 96 8.96 1.21 1.65
N LEU A 97 9.71 2.27 1.96
CA LEU A 97 10.93 2.21 2.77
C LEU A 97 11.83 1.03 2.35
N ALA A 98 12.08 0.94 1.05
CA ALA A 98 12.82 -0.17 0.46
C ALA A 98 14.31 0.19 0.30
N SER A 99 15.21 -0.76 0.51
CA SER A 99 16.62 -0.59 0.16
C SER A 99 16.81 -0.80 -1.35
N LYS A 100 17.92 -0.30 -1.89
CA LYS A 100 18.20 -0.31 -3.33
C LYS A 100 18.10 -1.69 -3.98
N ASN A 101 18.55 -2.75 -3.29
CA ASN A 101 18.51 -4.12 -3.82
C ASN A 101 17.39 -4.95 -3.17
N LEU A 102 16.40 -4.30 -2.54
CA LEU A 102 15.25 -4.94 -1.87
C LEU A 102 15.64 -5.94 -0.77
N GLU A 103 16.77 -5.72 -0.09
CA GLU A 103 17.14 -6.44 1.14
C GLU A 103 16.19 -6.09 2.30
N GLU A 104 15.72 -4.85 2.35
CA GLU A 104 14.67 -4.38 3.26
C GLU A 104 13.57 -3.72 2.44
N TYR A 105 12.31 -3.97 2.78
CA TYR A 105 11.16 -3.26 2.22
C TYR A 105 9.90 -3.51 3.04
N THR A 106 8.96 -2.56 2.98
CA THR A 106 7.63 -2.66 3.59
C THR A 106 6.56 -2.65 2.49
N PRO A 107 6.10 -3.83 2.04
CA PRO A 107 5.07 -3.96 1.03
C PRO A 107 3.69 -3.58 1.58
N VAL A 108 3.01 -2.68 0.86
CA VAL A 108 1.59 -2.34 1.05
C VAL A 108 0.87 -2.71 -0.23
N PHE A 109 -0.05 -3.67 -0.18
CA PHE A 109 -0.56 -4.30 -1.40
C PHE A 109 -2.00 -4.77 -1.31
N PHE A 110 -2.59 -5.00 -2.48
CA PHE A 110 -3.87 -5.65 -2.63
C PHE A 110 -3.73 -7.07 -3.17
N ARG A 111 -4.68 -7.93 -2.77
CA ARG A 111 -4.95 -9.22 -3.40
C ARG A 111 -6.45 -9.37 -3.60
N ILE A 112 -6.86 -9.90 -4.74
CA ILE A 112 -8.29 -10.03 -5.11
C ILE A 112 -8.65 -11.49 -5.26
N PHE A 113 -9.75 -11.86 -4.62
CA PHE A 113 -10.32 -13.20 -4.62
C PHE A 113 -11.72 -13.20 -5.25
N LYS A 114 -12.11 -14.32 -5.83
CA LYS A 114 -13.45 -14.57 -6.33
C LYS A 114 -14.28 -15.28 -5.26
N ALA A 115 -15.35 -14.64 -4.81
CA ALA A 115 -16.35 -15.20 -3.91
C ALA A 115 -17.55 -15.78 -4.71
N SER A 116 -18.52 -16.34 -3.98
CA SER A 116 -19.77 -16.83 -4.59
C SER A 116 -20.56 -15.71 -5.28
N ASN A 117 -21.39 -16.09 -6.25
CA ASN A 117 -22.28 -15.19 -7.01
C ASN A 117 -21.54 -14.08 -7.77
N ASN A 118 -20.36 -14.39 -8.35
CA ASN A 118 -19.52 -13.45 -9.11
C ASN A 118 -19.10 -12.19 -8.33
N LYS A 119 -19.15 -12.24 -7.00
CA LYS A 119 -18.60 -11.19 -6.14
C LYS A 119 -17.09 -11.36 -5.98
N HIS A 120 -16.42 -10.28 -5.63
CA HIS A 120 -14.99 -10.28 -5.33
C HIS A 120 -14.76 -9.84 -3.89
N VAL A 121 -13.69 -10.38 -3.29
CA VAL A 121 -13.19 -9.95 -1.98
C VAL A 121 -11.83 -9.33 -2.21
N VAL A 122 -11.63 -8.12 -1.70
CA VAL A 122 -10.36 -7.40 -1.79
C VAL A 122 -9.71 -7.41 -0.42
N LEU A 123 -8.48 -7.92 -0.35
CA LEU A 123 -7.63 -7.85 0.83
C LEU A 123 -6.60 -6.75 0.63
N MET A 124 -6.47 -5.85 1.59
CA MET A 124 -5.35 -4.92 1.71
C MET A 124 -4.41 -5.38 2.82
N CYS A 125 -3.12 -5.37 2.53
CA CYS A 125 -2.05 -5.85 3.39
C CYS A 125 -0.99 -4.79 3.61
N SER A 126 -0.41 -4.75 4.80
CA SER A 126 0.88 -4.15 5.13
C SER A 126 1.73 -5.20 5.85
N ASP A 127 2.83 -5.65 5.24
CA ASP A 127 3.57 -6.81 5.72
C ASP A 127 5.01 -6.44 6.12
N ALA A 128 5.23 -6.16 7.41
CA ALA A 128 6.51 -5.65 7.88
C ALA A 128 7.61 -6.74 8.02
N ARG A 129 7.38 -8.01 7.64
CA ARG A 129 8.34 -9.10 7.89
C ARG A 129 9.72 -8.85 7.27
N SER A 130 9.75 -8.26 6.08
CA SER A 130 10.96 -7.88 5.34
C SER A 130 11.43 -6.43 5.60
N SER A 131 10.83 -5.73 6.56
CA SER A 131 11.06 -4.28 6.74
C SER A 131 12.41 -3.91 7.37
N SER A 132 13.14 -4.87 7.96
CA SER A 132 14.40 -4.61 8.64
C SER A 132 15.25 -5.86 8.79
N LEU A 133 16.57 -5.71 8.61
CA LEU A 133 17.61 -6.70 8.90
C LEU A 133 17.93 -6.81 10.39
N LYS A 134 17.45 -5.88 11.22
CA LYS A 134 17.70 -5.92 12.66
C LYS A 134 16.86 -7.01 13.32
N ASP A 135 17.55 -7.87 14.07
CA ASP A 135 16.91 -8.93 14.87
C ASP A 135 16.09 -8.37 16.04
N LYS A 136 15.17 -9.20 16.55
CA LYS A 136 14.32 -8.93 17.72
C LYS A 136 13.40 -7.70 17.60
N LEU A 137 13.12 -7.26 16.37
CA LEU A 137 12.07 -6.28 16.10
C LEU A 137 10.71 -6.96 15.96
N TYR A 138 9.66 -6.29 16.47
CA TYR A 138 8.29 -6.66 16.18
C TYR A 138 7.95 -6.28 14.73
N LYS A 139 7.75 -7.28 13.87
CA LYS A 139 7.53 -7.14 12.42
C LYS A 139 6.24 -7.84 11.98
N PRO A 140 5.06 -7.39 12.45
CA PRO A 140 3.80 -8.05 12.15
C PRO A 140 3.35 -7.82 10.70
N THR A 141 2.41 -8.63 10.26
CA THR A 141 1.52 -8.25 9.16
C THR A 141 0.29 -7.58 9.73
N PHE A 142 -0.24 -6.56 9.06
CA PHE A 142 -1.57 -6.00 9.31
C PHE A 142 -2.37 -6.05 8.01
N ALA A 143 -3.69 -6.18 8.13
CA ALA A 143 -4.56 -6.26 6.97
C ALA A 143 -6.00 -5.91 7.30
N GLY A 144 -6.76 -5.63 6.25
CA GLY A 144 -8.21 -5.48 6.30
C GLY A 144 -8.84 -5.83 4.95
N PHE A 145 -10.09 -6.28 4.98
CA PHE A 145 -10.88 -6.39 3.76
C PHE A 145 -11.37 -5.00 3.34
N VAL A 146 -11.38 -4.76 2.03
CA VAL A 146 -11.78 -3.49 1.43
C VAL A 146 -13.16 -3.64 0.80
N ASP A 147 -14.15 -2.93 1.33
CA ASP A 147 -15.52 -2.93 0.81
C ASP A 147 -15.66 -1.96 -0.37
N VAL A 148 -15.21 -2.40 -1.54
CA VAL A 148 -15.11 -1.62 -2.78
C VAL A 148 -15.79 -2.32 -3.95
N ASP A 149 -16.46 -1.53 -4.80
CA ASP A 149 -16.97 -2.00 -6.09
C ASP A 149 -15.84 -2.04 -7.13
N LEU A 150 -15.67 -3.17 -7.80
CA LEU A 150 -14.67 -3.39 -8.84
C LEU A 150 -15.25 -3.33 -10.26
N SER A 151 -16.42 -2.72 -10.44
CA SER A 151 -17.06 -2.58 -11.77
C SER A 151 -16.18 -1.79 -12.76
N ASP A 152 -15.43 -0.80 -12.29
CA ASP A 152 -14.44 -0.07 -13.10
C ASP A 152 -13.06 -0.75 -13.15
N LYS A 153 -12.90 -1.85 -12.40
CA LYS A 153 -11.68 -2.65 -12.23
C LYS A 153 -10.50 -1.84 -11.71
N LYS A 154 -10.75 -0.86 -10.83
CA LYS A 154 -9.72 -0.01 -10.24
C LYS A 154 -9.64 -0.13 -8.73
N LEU A 155 -8.44 0.11 -8.21
CA LEU A 155 -8.17 0.21 -6.78
C LEU A 155 -7.21 1.37 -6.53
N SER A 156 -7.58 2.26 -5.61
CA SER A 156 -6.71 3.34 -5.17
C SER A 156 -6.01 2.99 -3.86
N LEU A 157 -4.78 3.46 -3.73
CA LEU A 157 -3.98 3.38 -2.53
C LEU A 157 -3.28 4.71 -2.33
N ARG A 158 -3.50 5.32 -1.17
CA ARG A 158 -2.65 6.41 -0.69
C ARG A 158 -1.75 5.88 0.41
N SER A 159 -0.46 6.25 0.43
CA SER A 159 0.46 5.93 1.51
C SER A 159 1.26 7.18 1.92
N LEU A 160 1.15 7.54 3.19
CA LEU A 160 2.01 8.53 3.84
C LEU A 160 3.21 7.78 4.43
N ILE A 161 4.40 8.17 4.03
CA ILE A 161 5.66 7.57 4.47
C ILE A 161 6.42 8.64 5.23
N ASP A 162 6.74 8.37 6.50
CA ASP A 162 7.54 9.27 7.33
C ASP A 162 8.51 8.47 8.22
N HIS A 163 9.68 8.19 7.67
CA HIS A 163 10.81 7.50 8.28
C HIS A 163 10.47 6.11 8.85
N SER A 164 9.90 6.06 10.05
CA SER A 164 9.57 4.82 10.78
C SER A 164 8.08 4.52 10.81
N VAL A 165 7.25 5.29 10.10
CA VAL A 165 5.81 5.07 9.99
C VAL A 165 5.36 5.08 8.53
N VAL A 166 4.45 4.17 8.21
CA VAL A 166 3.72 4.13 6.95
C VAL A 166 2.23 4.07 7.28
N GLU A 167 1.46 5.06 6.82
CA GLU A 167 0.00 5.09 6.95
C GLU A 167 -0.63 4.93 5.57
N SER A 168 -1.38 3.85 5.39
CA SER A 168 -1.92 3.45 4.10
C SER A 168 -3.44 3.48 4.11
N PHE A 169 -4.02 4.06 3.07
CA PHE A 169 -5.45 4.29 2.90
C PHE A 169 -5.90 3.63 1.59
N GLY A 170 -6.55 2.48 1.70
CA GLY A 170 -7.11 1.75 0.57
C GLY A 170 -8.49 2.27 0.18
N SER A 171 -8.72 2.42 -1.13
CA SER A 171 -9.99 2.78 -1.74
C SER A 171 -10.67 3.98 -1.08
N GLY A 172 -9.96 5.11 -0.99
CA GLY A 172 -10.49 6.34 -0.41
C GLY A 172 -10.66 6.32 1.11
N GLY A 173 -9.92 5.46 1.83
CA GLY A 173 -9.95 5.42 3.29
C GLY A 173 -10.96 4.42 3.88
N LYS A 174 -11.52 3.53 3.05
CA LYS A 174 -12.36 2.40 3.48
C LYS A 174 -11.59 1.40 4.35
N THR A 175 -10.30 1.24 4.06
CA THR A 175 -9.38 0.46 4.90
C THR A 175 -8.14 1.28 5.17
N CYS A 176 -7.83 1.46 6.45
CA CYS A 176 -6.66 2.22 6.89
C CYS A 176 -5.74 1.31 7.69
N ILE A 177 -4.45 1.32 7.36
CA ILE A 177 -3.43 0.52 8.03
C ILE A 177 -2.24 1.41 8.38
N THR A 178 -1.92 1.51 9.66
CA THR A 178 -0.70 2.18 10.13
C THR A 178 0.31 1.13 10.55
N SER A 179 1.54 1.23 10.04
CA SER A 179 2.64 0.32 10.34
C SER A 179 3.85 1.10 10.85
N ARG A 180 4.50 0.57 11.89
CA ARG A 180 5.80 1.04 12.35
C ARG A 180 6.88 0.10 11.87
N VAL A 181 7.92 0.65 11.26
CA VAL A 181 9.04 -0.13 10.71
C VAL A 181 10.37 0.57 10.99
N TYR A 182 11.45 -0.19 11.07
CA TYR A 182 12.76 0.31 11.50
C TYR A 182 13.87 -0.28 10.61
N PRO A 183 13.90 0.06 9.31
CA PRO A 183 14.96 -0.40 8.41
C PRO A 183 16.34 0.08 8.86
N THR A 184 17.36 -0.65 8.45
CA THR A 184 18.78 -0.34 8.72
C THR A 184 19.50 0.24 7.49
N LEU A 185 19.05 -0.13 6.30
CA LEU A 185 19.56 0.31 5.00
C LEU A 185 18.64 1.35 4.36
N ALA A 186 17.32 1.12 4.42
CA ALA A 186 16.30 1.99 3.81
C ALA A 186 16.00 3.24 4.65
N ILE A 187 17.06 3.97 5.02
CA ILE A 187 16.99 5.19 5.83
C ILE A 187 17.37 6.42 5.00
N TYR A 188 16.66 7.52 5.19
CA TYR A 188 16.93 8.79 4.51
C TYR A 188 17.06 8.62 2.97
N LYS A 189 18.24 8.91 2.41
CA LYS A 189 18.56 8.79 0.98
C LYS A 189 18.76 7.34 0.51
N GLY A 190 18.90 6.40 1.45
CA GLY A 190 18.95 4.96 1.16
C GLY A 190 17.57 4.32 1.01
N ALA A 191 16.49 5.06 1.33
CA ALA A 191 15.14 4.62 1.09
C ALA A 191 14.75 4.84 -0.38
N HIS A 192 14.07 3.86 -0.94
CA HIS A 192 13.49 3.83 -2.26
C HIS A 192 12.00 3.49 -2.18
N LEU A 193 11.27 3.78 -3.25
CA LEU A 193 9.86 3.46 -3.41
C LEU A 193 9.65 2.76 -4.74
N TYR A 194 8.89 1.66 -4.73
CA TYR A 194 8.54 0.92 -5.93
C TYR A 194 7.05 0.67 -6.03
N ALA A 195 6.51 0.62 -7.24
CA ALA A 195 5.25 -0.05 -7.53
C ALA A 195 5.56 -1.46 -8.04
N PHE A 196 4.84 -2.48 -7.58
CA PHE A 196 5.16 -3.88 -7.89
C PHE A 196 3.92 -4.71 -8.22
N ASN A 197 4.13 -5.85 -8.88
CA ASN A 197 3.12 -6.87 -9.11
C ASN A 197 3.76 -8.27 -9.10
N ASN A 198 3.47 -9.07 -8.07
CA ASN A 198 3.85 -10.49 -8.01
C ASN A 198 2.67 -11.43 -8.33
N GLY A 199 1.52 -10.90 -8.75
CA GLY A 199 0.40 -11.68 -9.27
C GLY A 199 0.65 -12.23 -10.68
N THR A 200 -0.18 -13.18 -11.13
CA THR A 200 -0.12 -13.71 -12.50
C THR A 200 -0.77 -12.79 -13.53
N GLU A 201 -1.83 -12.08 -13.14
CA GLU A 201 -2.47 -11.06 -13.98
C GLU A 201 -1.62 -9.79 -13.97
N LYS A 202 -1.47 -9.15 -15.13
CA LYS A 202 -0.77 -7.86 -15.20
C LYS A 202 -1.61 -6.77 -14.56
N VAL A 203 -0.95 -5.76 -14.01
CA VAL A 203 -1.63 -4.59 -13.43
C VAL A 203 -1.08 -3.34 -14.09
N THR A 204 -1.94 -2.35 -14.31
CA THR A 204 -1.52 -1.05 -14.82
C THR A 204 -1.56 -0.03 -13.69
N VAL A 205 -0.45 0.68 -13.45
CA VAL A 205 -0.47 1.96 -12.74
C VAL A 205 -1.11 2.97 -13.68
N GLU A 206 -2.41 3.21 -13.52
CA GLU A 206 -3.18 4.12 -14.35
C GLU A 206 -2.70 5.56 -14.11
N ASN A 207 -2.64 5.94 -12.83
CA ASN A 207 -2.10 7.21 -12.40
C ASN A 207 -1.40 7.04 -11.05
N LEU A 208 -0.19 7.58 -10.92
CA LEU A 208 0.54 7.70 -9.67
C LEU A 208 1.07 9.11 -9.56
N LYS A 209 0.90 9.71 -8.38
CA LYS A 209 1.52 10.96 -7.97
C LYS A 209 2.25 10.72 -6.66
N ALA A 210 3.51 11.11 -6.59
CA ALA A 210 4.27 11.09 -5.35
C ALA A 210 4.85 12.47 -5.09
N TRP A 211 4.69 12.95 -3.87
CA TRP A 211 5.16 14.27 -3.43
C TRP A 211 6.25 14.11 -2.38
N ASN A 212 7.31 14.91 -2.52
CA ASN A 212 8.25 15.15 -1.44
C ASN A 212 7.53 15.92 -0.34
N MET A 213 7.48 15.36 0.86
CA MET A 213 6.83 16.04 1.98
C MET A 213 7.85 16.92 2.70
N LYS A 214 7.50 18.17 2.96
CA LYS A 214 8.29 19.07 3.80
C LYS A 214 8.11 18.69 5.26
N LYS A 215 9.11 18.98 6.09
CA LYS A 215 8.96 18.88 7.55
C LYS A 215 7.94 19.92 8.02
N PRO A 216 7.07 19.60 8.99
CA PRO A 216 6.20 20.60 9.60
C PRO A 216 7.04 21.66 10.33
N SER A 217 6.57 22.91 10.34
CA SER A 217 7.23 24.03 11.01
C SER A 217 7.22 23.92 12.54
N MET A 218 6.25 23.17 13.10
CA MET A 218 6.24 22.77 14.50
C MET A 218 6.25 21.24 14.58
N MET A 219 7.36 20.67 15.03
CA MET A 219 7.27 19.42 15.79
C MET A 219 6.71 19.80 17.15
N ASN A 220 5.76 19.04 17.72
CA ASN A 220 5.35 19.28 19.10
C ASN A 220 6.61 19.46 19.95
N GLY A 221 6.72 20.64 20.56
CA GLY A 221 7.89 21.02 21.32
C GLY A 221 8.22 19.98 22.37
N SER A 222 9.49 19.92 22.73
CA SER A 222 9.96 19.37 23.99
C SER A 222 8.94 19.64 25.11
N MET A 223 8.11 18.64 25.42
CA MET A 223 7.63 18.46 26.77
C MET A 223 8.85 17.88 27.49
N GLY A 224 9.41 18.71 28.38
CA GLY A 224 10.68 18.46 29.06
C GLY A 224 10.69 17.25 29.98
#